data_AF-A0A3G1L066-F1
#
_entry.id   AF-A0A3G1L066-F1
#
_cell.length_a   1.000
_cell.length_b   1.000
_cell.length_c   1.000
_cell.angle_alpha   90.00
_cell.angle_beta   90.00
_cell.angle_gamma   90.00
#
_symmetry.space_group_name_H-M   'P 1'
#
loop_
_entity.id
_entity.type
_entity.pdbx_description
1 polymer ?
#
loop_
_entity_poly.entity_id
_entity_poly.type
_entity_poly.pdbx_seq_one_letter_code
_entity_poly.pdbx_strand_id
1 'polypeptide(L)' 'MSPRLKELISRAQQGDEAAIEEILNRFLPAIKKYSRCMGYEQNDAAQDLREVLIKAIKNYKLSSSDD' A
#
# COMPACT_ATOMS: atom_id res chain seq x y z
N MET A 1 7.80 -6.17 12.66
CA MET A 1 6.71 -5.45 11.95
C MET A 1 5.85 -4.74 12.98
N SER A 2 5.62 -3.43 12.86
CA SER A 2 4.74 -2.72 13.80
C SER A 2 3.34 -3.36 13.77
N PRO A 3 2.74 -3.75 14.91
CA PRO A 3 1.48 -4.49 14.96
C PRO A 3 0.35 -3.79 14.19
N ARG A 4 0.37 -2.45 14.14
CA ARG A 4 -0.56 -1.63 13.35
C ARG A 4 -0.59 -1.92 11.86
N LEU A 5 0.54 -2.28 11.22
CA LEU A 5 0.53 -2.46 9.75
C LEU A 5 -0.17 -3.75 9.33
N LYS A 6 0.02 -4.85 10.08
CA LYS A 6 -0.71 -6.11 9.84
C LYS A 6 -2.21 -5.91 10.02
N GLU A 7 -2.62 -5.17 11.05
CA GLU A 7 -4.03 -4.85 11.29
C GLU A 7 -4.62 -4.02 10.15
N LEU A 8 -3.92 -2.97 9.70
CA LEU A 8 -4.34 -2.17 8.55
C LEU A 8 -4.48 -3.00 7.28
N ILE A 9 -3.53 -3.91 7.01
CA ILE A 9 -3.60 -4.81 5.85
C ILE A 9 -4.84 -5.71 5.96
N SER A 10 -5.11 -6.26 7.15
CA SER A 10 -6.29 -7.11 7.36
C SER A 10 -7.59 -6.34 7.15
N ARG A 11 -7.70 -5.13 7.69
CA ARG A 11 -8.87 -4.24 7.48
C ARG A 11 -9.03 -3.85 6.02
N ALA A 12 -7.93 -3.47 5.36
CA ALA A 12 -7.91 -3.14 3.94
C ALA A 12 -8.34 -4.32 3.06
N GLN A 13 -7.96 -5.55 3.40
CA GLN A 13 -8.42 -6.76 2.70
C GLN A 13 -9.91 -7.04 2.91
N GLN A 14 -10.49 -6.61 4.03
CA GLN A 14 -11.93 -6.71 4.32
C GLN A 14 -12.75 -5.61 3.62
N GLY A 15 -12.12 -4.69 2.87
CA GLY A 15 -12.79 -3.60 2.17
C GLY A 15 -12.86 -2.29 2.95
N ASP A 16 -12.11 -2.16 4.05
CA ASP A 16 -12.00 -0.90 4.80
C ASP A 16 -11.18 0.12 3.99
N GLU A 17 -11.88 1.04 3.32
CA GLU A 17 -11.28 2.10 2.49
C GLU A 17 -10.37 3.04 3.29
N ALA A 18 -10.71 3.30 4.56
CA ALA A 18 -9.89 4.14 5.43
C ALA A 18 -8.56 3.44 5.76
N ALA A 19 -8.57 2.11 5.95
CA ALA A 19 -7.34 1.35 6.13
C ALA A 19 -6.46 1.35 4.87
N ILE A 20 -7.07 1.25 3.68
CA ILE A 20 -6.35 1.36 2.40
C ILE A 20 -5.71 2.75 2.29
N GLU A 21 -6.47 3.81 2.58
CA GLU A 21 -5.98 5.18 2.50
C GLU A 21 -4.86 5.47 3.52
N GLU A 22 -4.97 4.95 4.74
CA GLU A 22 -3.92 5.08 5.76
C GLU A 22 -2.61 4.40 5.31
N ILE A 23 -2.70 3.21 4.71
CA ILE A 23 -1.53 2.53 4.12
C ILE A 23 -0.94 3.39 3.00
N LEU A 24 -1.77 3.85 2.05
CA LEU A 24 -1.30 4.69 0.94
C LEU A 24 -0.64 5.98 1.42
N ASN A 25 -1.20 6.65 2.44
CA ASN A 25 -0.62 7.85 3.05
C ASN A 25 0.75 7.56 3.69
N ARG A 26 0.90 6.39 4.32
CA ARG A 26 2.18 5.96 4.91
C ARG A 26 3.26 5.73 3.88
N PHE A 27 2.88 5.23 2.70
CA PHE A 27 3.79 4.99 1.57
C PHE A 27 3.88 6.17 0.59
N LEU A 28 3.05 7.20 0.73
CA LEU A 28 3.02 8.41 -0.10
C LEU A 28 4.37 9.12 -0.27
N PRO A 29 5.21 9.31 0.78
CA PRO A 29 6.54 9.88 0.61
C PRO A 29 7.46 8.98 -0.24
N ALA A 30 7.32 7.66 -0.15
CA ALA A 30 8.05 6.72 -1.01
C ALA A 30 7.52 6.77 -2.44
N ILE A 31 6.20 6.74 -2.63
CA ILE A 31 5.53 6.84 -3.94
C ILE A 31 5.98 8.11 -4.66
N LYS A 32 5.99 9.26 -3.98
CA LYS A 32 6.44 10.54 -4.54
C LYS A 32 7.92 10.52 -4.90
N LYS A 33 8.76 9.86 -4.09
CA LYS A 33 10.19 9.70 -4.38
C LYS A 33 10.42 8.85 -5.64
N TYR A 34 9.73 7.72 -5.77
CA TYR A 34 9.88 6.82 -6.92
C TYR A 34 9.23 7.36 -8.19
N SER A 35 8.07 8.01 -8.10
CA SER A 35 7.41 8.70 -9.21
C SER A 35 8.34 9.73 -9.87
N ARG A 36 9.12 10.48 -9.08
CA ARG A 36 10.10 11.44 -9.58
C ARG A 36 11.26 10.79 -10.36
N CYS A 37 11.55 9.51 -10.14
CA CYS A 37 12.61 8.76 -10.82
C CYS A 37 12.12 8.01 -12.07
N MET A 38 10.81 7.90 -12.31
CA MET A 38 10.27 7.06 -13.40
C MET A 38 10.23 7.74 -14.77
N GLY A 39 10.48 9.06 -14.87
CA GLY A 39 10.71 9.74 -16.15
C GLY A 39 9.46 10.02 -17.00
N TYR A 40 8.25 9.68 -16.53
CA TYR A 40 6.96 10.09 -17.11
C TYR A 40 6.14 10.93 -16.12
N GLU A 41 4.94 11.38 -16.50
CA GLU A 41 4.13 12.29 -15.67
C GLU A 41 3.99 11.79 -14.23
N GLN A 42 4.37 12.65 -13.27
CA GLN A 42 4.44 12.27 -11.86
C GLN A 42 3.10 11.78 -11.29
N ASN A 43 1.98 12.30 -11.83
CA ASN A 43 0.64 11.91 -11.42
C ASN A 43 0.31 10.48 -11.88
N ASP A 44 0.60 10.14 -13.13
CA ASP A 44 0.46 8.78 -13.66
C ASP A 44 1.34 7.79 -12.88
N ALA A 45 2.60 8.15 -12.61
CA ALA A 45 3.49 7.26 -11.86
C ALA A 45 3.03 7.05 -10.41
N ALA A 46 2.43 8.07 -9.80
CA ALA A 46 1.87 7.93 -8.47
C ALA A 46 0.59 7.08 -8.47
N GLN A 47 -0.26 7.18 -9.49
CA GLN A 47 -1.45 6.33 -9.67
C GLN A 47 -1.05 4.86 -9.85
N ASP A 48 -0.10 4.58 -10.73
CA ASP A 48 0.36 3.22 -11.02
C ASP A 48 0.93 2.55 -9.76
N LEU A 49 1.78 3.27 -9.03
CA LEU A 49 2.33 2.82 -7.75
C LEU A 49 1.26 2.56 -6.68
N ARG A 50 0.18 3.37 -6.65
CA ARG A 50 -0.95 3.15 -5.74
C ARG A 50 -1.70 1.89 -6.12
N GLU A 51 -1.97 1.65 -7.40
CA GLU A 51 -2.63 0.43 -7.87
C GLU A 51 -1.81 -0.83 -7.55
N VAL A 52 -0.50 -0.79 -7.80
CA VAL A 52 0.42 -1.88 -7.44
C VAL A 52 0.38 -2.14 -5.94
N LEU A 53 0.36 -1.09 -5.12
CA LEU A 53 0.29 -1.25 -3.66
C LEU A 53 -1.05 -1.86 -3.22
N ILE A 54 -2.18 -1.44 -3.79
CA ILE A 54 -3.49 -2.03 -3.51
C ILE A 54 -3.54 -3.50 -3.91
N LYS A 55 -3.02 -3.84 -5.10
CA LYS A 55 -2.90 -5.25 -5.55
C LYS A 55 -2.01 -6.05 -4.61
N ALA A 56 -0.90 -5.48 -4.16
CA ALA A 56 0.00 -6.11 -3.20
C ALA A 56 -0.69 -6.36 -1.85
N ILE A 57 -1.45 -5.39 -1.32
CA ILE A 57 -2.24 -5.54 -0.09
C ILE A 57 -3.26 -6.68 -0.25
N LYS A 58 -3.98 -6.74 -1.37
CA LYS A 58 -4.96 -7.81 -1.63
C LYS A 58 -4.33 -9.21 -1.74
N ASN A 59 -3.13 -9.30 -2.30
CA ASN A 59 -2.40 -10.57 -2.46
C ASN A 59 -1.50 -10.90 -1.26
N TYR A 60 -1.35 -9.98 -0.30
CA TYR A 60 -0.48 -10.18 0.85
C TYR A 60 -1.04 -11.31 1.72
N LYS A 61 -0.31 -12.42 1.79
CA LYS A 61 -0.64 -13.47 2.75
C LYS A 61 -0.26 -12.97 4.14
N LEU A 62 -1.27 -12.55 4.92
CA LEU A 62 -1.17 -12.51 6.37
C LEU A 62 -0.95 -13.96 6.83
N SER A 63 0.30 -14.40 6.92
CA SER A 63 0.63 -15.70 7.50
C SER A 63 0.17 -15.67 8.95
N SER A 64 -1.01 -16.23 9.19
CA SER A 64 -1.56 -16.48 10.51
C SER A 64 -1.13 -17.86 11.01
N SER A 65 0.14 -18.19 10.81
CA SER A 65 0.78 -19.34 11.43
C SER A 65 2.11 -18.86 11.96
N ASP A 66 2.05 -18.34 13.19
CA ASP A 66 2.98 -18.80 14.21
C ASP A 66 3.01 -20.34 14.13
N ASP A 67 4.16 -20.89 13.73
CA ASP A 67 4.57 -22.26 14.04
C ASP A 67 5.75 -22.15 15.00
#